data_AF-A0A963P6C7-F1
#
_entry.id   AF-A0A963P6C7-F1
#
_cell.length_a   1.000
_cell.length_b   1.000
_cell.length_c   1.000
_cell.angle_alpha   90.00
_cell.angle_beta   90.00
_cell.angle_gamma   90.00
#
_symmetry.space_group_name_H-M   'P 1'
#
loop_
_entity.id
_entity.type
_entity.pdbx_description
1 polymer ?
#
loop_
_entity_poly.entity_id
_entity_poly.type
_entity_poly.pdbx_seq_one_letter_code
_entity_poly.pdbx_strand_id
1 'polypeptide(L)' 'RLLIAAGAALNLADRDGVTPLQHALRRGQAQVAAMLQAAGAR' A
#
# COMPACT_ATOMS: atom_id res chain seq x y z
N ARG A 1 6.85 7.13 -1.14
CA ARG A 1 8.00 6.50 -1.82
C ARG A 1 9.13 6.14 -0.85
N LEU A 2 9.56 7.03 0.05
CA LEU A 2 10.66 6.75 1.01
C LEU A 2 10.48 5.44 1.79
N LEU A 3 9.29 5.19 2.35
CA LEU A 3 9.02 3.96 3.11
C LEU A 3 9.11 2.69 2.25
N ILE A 4 8.63 2.75 1.00
CA ILE A 4 8.71 1.63 0.05
C ILE A 4 10.18 1.31 -0.24
N ALA A 5 10.99 2.33 -0.49
CA ALA A 5 12.43 2.18 -0.75
C ALA A 5 13.20 1.66 0.48
N ALA A 6 12.73 1.98 1.69
CA ALA A 6 13.29 1.50 2.94
C ALA A 6 12.88 0.04 3.28
N GLY A 7 12.16 -0.66 2.41
CA GLY A 7 11.74 -2.05 2.64
C GLY A 7 10.51 -2.19 3.54
N ALA A 8 9.63 -1.19 3.58
CA ALA A 8 8.36 -1.31 4.30
C ALA A 8 7.55 -2.54 3.85
N ALA A 9 6.95 -3.25 4.81
CA ALA A 9 6.09 -4.40 4.53
C ALA A 9 4.77 -3.94 3.90
N LEU A 10 4.70 -3.95 2.57
CA LEU A 10 3.58 -3.40 1.80
C LEU A 10 2.27 -4.19 1.91
N ASN A 11 2.36 -5.44 2.37
CA ASN A 11 1.23 -6.36 2.55
C ASN A 11 0.83 -6.51 4.02
N LEU A 12 1.44 -5.76 4.93
CA LEU A 12 1.09 -5.82 6.35
C LEU A 12 -0.27 -5.15 6.55
N ALA A 13 -1.26 -5.95 6.89
CA ALA A 13 -2.58 -5.47 7.23
C ALA A 13 -2.59 -4.73 8.58
N ASP A 14 -3.50 -3.77 8.73
CA ASP A 14 -3.82 -3.17 10.02
C ASP A 14 -4.65 -4.13 10.91
N ARG A 15 -5.15 -3.61 12.04
CA ARG A 15 -5.94 -4.38 13.00
C ARG A 15 -7.27 -4.89 12.43
N ASP A 16 -7.76 -4.27 11.36
CA ASP A 16 -9.01 -4.63 10.69
C ASP A 16 -8.76 -5.57 9.50
N GLY A 17 -7.51 -6.03 9.31
CA GLY A 17 -7.14 -6.86 8.17
C GLY A 17 -6.96 -6.08 6.87
N VAL A 18 -6.90 -4.74 6.92
CA VAL A 18 -6.84 -3.89 5.73
C VAL A 18 -5.39 -3.56 5.37
N THR A 19 -4.97 -3.91 4.16
CA THR A 19 -3.61 -3.62 3.66
C THR A 19 -3.46 -2.15 3.24
N PRO A 20 -2.23 -1.61 3.17
CA PRO A 20 -1.97 -0.28 2.63
C PRO A 20 -2.57 -0.05 1.24
N LEU A 21 -2.54 -1.08 0.38
CA LEU A 21 -3.13 -1.02 -0.96
C LEU A 21 -4.67 -0.91 -0.88
N GLN A 22 -5.31 -1.73 -0.04
CA GLN A 22 -6.75 -1.67 0.15
C GLN A 22 -7.21 -0.31 0.70
N HIS A 23 -6.45 0.31 1.60
CA HIS A 23 -6.70 1.69 2.04
C HIS A 23 -6.62 2.70 0.90
N ALA A 24 -5.57 2.62 0.09
CA ALA A 24 -5.38 3.52 -1.05
C ALA A 24 -6.53 3.39 -2.07
N LEU A 25 -6.97 2.17 -2.36
CA LEU A 25 -8.10 1.90 -3.26
C LEU A 25 -9.43 2.43 -2.68
N ARG A 26 -9.74 2.12 -1.41
CA ARG A 26 -10.97 2.58 -0.74
C ARG A 26 -11.09 4.10 -0.65
N ARG A 27 -9.94 4.78 -0.53
CA ARG A 27 -9.87 6.26 -0.41
C ARG A 27 -9.73 6.96 -1.77
N GLY A 28 -9.74 6.24 -2.89
CA GLY A 28 -9.59 6.82 -4.23
C GLY A 28 -8.20 7.39 -4.52
N GLN A 29 -7.17 6.96 -3.79
CA GLN A 29 -5.80 7.47 -3.91
C GLN A 29 -5.05 6.76 -5.05
N ALA A 30 -5.48 7.00 -6.29
CA ALA A 30 -5.00 6.28 -7.48
C ALA A 30 -3.46 6.28 -7.62
N GLN A 31 -2.80 7.42 -7.38
CA GLN A 31 -1.33 7.49 -7.45
C GLN A 31 -0.64 6.65 -6.35
N VAL A 32 -1.21 6.61 -5.14
CA VAL A 32 -0.65 5.81 -4.03
C VAL A 32 -0.84 4.33 -4.32
N ALA A 33 -2.03 3.93 -4.78
CA ALA A 33 -2.30 2.56 -5.19
C ALA A 33 -1.33 2.11 -6.29
N ALA A 34 -1.13 2.92 -7.33
CA ALA A 34 -0.20 2.61 -8.41
C ALA A 34 1.25 2.46 -7.91
N MET A 35 1.71 3.33 -6.99
CA MET A 35 3.03 3.20 -6.38
C MET A 35 3.20 1.93 -5.55
N LEU A 36 2.16 1.54 -4.80
CA LEU A 36 2.17 0.32 -3.99
C LEU A 36 2.18 -0.93 -4.88
N GLN A 37 1.35 -0.96 -5.92
CA GLN A 37 1.29 -2.06 -6.89
C GLN A 37 2.60 -2.22 -7.65
N ALA A 38 3.20 -1.12 -8.11
CA ALA A 38 4.50 -1.13 -8.77
C ALA A 38 5.62 -1.68 -7.86
N ALA A 39 5.45 -1.57 -6.54
CA ALA A 39 6.36 -2.11 -5.55
C ALA A 39 6.00 -3.54 -5.09
N GLY A 40 5.00 -4.18 -5.70
CA GLY A 40 4.61 -5.57 -5.40
C GLY A 40 3.59 -5.73 -4.26
N ALA A 41 2.91 -4.66 -3.85
CA ALA A 41 1.80 -4.76 -2.90
C ALA A 41 0.61 -5.50 -3.52
N ARG A 42 -0.09 -6.30 -2.70
CA ARG A 42 -1.27 -7.09 -3.06
C ARG A 42 -2.35 -7.03 -1.97
#